data_AF-A0A7J4J2Z0-F1
#
_entry.id   AF-A0A7J4J2Z0-F1
#
_cell.length_a   1.000
_cell.length_b   1.000
_cell.length_c   1.000
_cell.angle_alpha   90.00
_cell.angle_beta   90.00
_cell.angle_gamma   90.00
#
_symmetry.space_group_name_H-M   'P 1'
#
loop_
_entity.id
_entity.type
_entity.pdbx_description
1 polymer ?
#
loop_
_entity_poly.entity_id
_entity_poly.type
_entity_poly.pdbx_seq_one_letter_code
_entity_poly.pdbx_strand_id
1 'polypeptide(L)' 'MEFRRKIYARGSSFETTLPKPLLFKLNVRKKNVAIFRYDVKQDRWYVDFEEERR' A
#
# COMPACT_ATOMS: atom_id res chain seq x y z
N MET A 1 10.39 1.80 -13.43
CA MET A 1 8.98 1.91 -13.87
C MET A 1 8.26 2.77 -12.84
N GLU A 2 7.61 3.85 -13.27
CA GLU A 2 6.88 4.78 -12.38
C GLU A 2 5.37 4.58 -12.58
N PHE A 3 4.59 4.60 -11.48
CA PHE A 3 3.13 4.53 -11.53
C PHE A 3 2.53 5.64 -10.68
N ARG A 4 1.66 6.45 -11.27
CA ARG A 4 0.92 7.51 -10.57
C ARG A 4 -0.52 7.06 -10.31
N ARG A 5 -1.05 7.36 -9.12
CA ARG A 5 -2.43 7.09 -8.72
C ARG A 5 -3.04 8.35 -8.11
N LYS A 6 -4.31 8.58 -8.41
CA LYS A 6 -5.08 9.65 -7.78
C LYS A 6 -5.31 9.30 -6.31
N ILE A 7 -5.22 10.31 -5.47
CA ILE A 7 -5.60 10.24 -4.06
C ILE A 7 -7.00 10.85 -3.97
N TYR A 8 -7.92 10.15 -3.30
CA TYR A 8 -9.29 10.59 -3.11
C TYR A 8 -9.52 10.90 -1.64
N ALA A 9 -10.24 11.98 -1.34
CA ALA A 9 -10.67 12.28 0.02
C ALA A 9 -11.79 11.32 0.42
N ARG A 10 -11.73 10.83 1.66
CA ARG A 10 -12.76 9.96 2.26
C ARG A 10 -12.98 10.37 3.71
N GLY A 11 -14.00 11.18 3.94
CA GLY A 11 -14.27 11.77 5.25
C GLY A 11 -13.10 12.64 5.69
N SER A 12 -12.55 12.37 6.88
CA SER A 12 -11.35 13.03 7.41
C SER A 12 -10.02 12.37 6.97
N SER A 13 -10.08 11.40 6.05
CA SER A 13 -8.93 10.62 5.58
C SER A 13 -8.78 10.67 4.06
N PHE A 14 -7.80 9.93 3.56
CA PHE A 14 -7.53 9.76 2.14
C PHE A 14 -7.45 8.29 1.78
N GLU A 15 -7.87 7.96 0.56
CA GLU A 15 -7.71 6.64 -0.01
C GLU A 15 -7.04 6.70 -1.38
N THR A 16 -6.30 5.65 -1.71
CA THR A 16 -5.67 5.48 -3.03
C THR A 16 -5.77 4.04 -3.48
N THR A 17 -5.85 3.84 -4.79
CA THR A 17 -5.81 2.50 -5.37
C THR A 17 -4.36 2.02 -5.42
N LEU A 18 -4.08 0.88 -4.79
CA LEU A 18 -2.76 0.25 -4.88
C LEU A 18 -2.49 -0.23 -6.32
N PRO A 19 -1.34 0.13 -6.92
CA PRO A 19 -0.95 -0.41 -8.22
C PRO A 19 -0.91 -1.94 -8.18
N LYS A 20 -1.59 -2.59 -9.14
CA LYS A 20 -1.63 -4.06 -9.27
C LYS A 20 -0.25 -4.74 -9.21
N PRO A 21 0.83 -4.18 -9.78
CA PRO A 21 2.17 -4.80 -9.68
C PRO A 21 2.68 -4.97 -8.24
N LEU A 22 2.27 -4.10 -7.31
CA LEU A 22 2.63 -4.25 -5.89
C LEU A 22 2.00 -5.49 -5.26
N LEU A 23 0.90 -5.99 -5.84
CA LEU A 23 0.15 -7.13 -5.33
C LEU A 23 0.60 -8.46 -5.97
N PHE A 24 1.54 -8.46 -6.93
CA PHE A 24 1.93 -9.68 -7.67
C PHE A 24 2.49 -10.80 -6.80
N LYS A 25 3.08 -10.46 -5.66
CA LYS A 25 3.62 -11.43 -4.70
C LYS A 25 2.62 -11.81 -3.60
N LEU A 26 1.44 -11.20 -3.59
CA LEU A 26 0.43 -11.44 -2.56
C LEU A 26 -0.59 -12.47 -3.00
N ASN A 27 -1.00 -13.30 -2.06
CA ASN A 27 -2.18 -14.13 -2.26
C ASN A 27 -3.43 -13.27 -2.06
N VAL A 28 -3.96 -12.72 -3.16
CA VAL A 28 -5.15 -11.84 -3.15
C VAL A 28 -6.43 -12.52 -2.68
N ARG A 29 -6.45 -13.86 -2.56
CA ARG A 29 -7.60 -14.59 -1.99
C ARG A 29 -7.62 -14.55 -0.46
N LYS A 30 -6.53 -14.14 0.17
CA LYS A 30 -6.42 -14.00 1.62
C LYS A 30 -6.60 -12.55 2.03
N LYS A 31 -6.93 -12.34 3.30
CA LYS A 31 -6.95 -11.00 3.87
C LYS A 31 -5.51 -10.52 4.04
N ASN A 32 -5.15 -9.44 3.37
CA ASN A 32 -3.82 -8.84 3.43
C ASN A 32 -3.96 -7.41 3.97
N VAL A 33 -2.92 -6.94 4.67
CA VAL A 33 -2.82 -5.58 5.19
C VAL A 33 -1.65 -4.89 4.49
N ALA A 34 -1.87 -3.66 4.01
CA ALA A 34 -0.81 -2.81 3.49
C ALA A 34 -0.20 -1.99 4.65
N ILE A 35 1.12 -1.96 4.74
CA ILE A 35 1.86 -1.27 5.78
C ILE A 35 2.69 -0.16 5.13
N PHE A 36 2.42 1.08 5.52
CA PHE A 36 3.16 2.25 5.05
C PHE A 36 4.22 2.59 6.10
N ARG A 37 5.50 2.40 5.78
CA ARG A 37 6.62 2.74 6.66
C ARG A 37 7.37 3.94 6.10
N TYR A 38 7.58 4.95 6.92
CA TYR A 38 8.41 6.10 6.57
C TYR A 38 9.83 5.89 7.08
N ASP A 39 10.80 5.89 6.18
CA ASP A 39 12.22 5.88 6.52
C ASP A 39 12.73 7.32 6.60
N VAL A 40 12.90 7.80 7.83
CA VAL A 40 13.39 9.15 8.11
C VAL A 40 14.81 9.39 7.58
N LYS A 41 15.66 8.35 7.53
CA LYS A 41 17.05 8.51 7.07
C LYS A 41 17.14 8.76 5.58
N GLN A 42 16.20 8.20 4.81
CA GLN A 42 16.19 8.30 3.36
C GLN A 42 15.13 9.26 2.83
N ASP A 43 14.28 9.82 3.70
CA ASP A 43 13.13 10.67 3.35
C ASP A 43 12.21 9.98 2.32
N ARG A 44 11.86 8.72 2.61
CA ARG A 44 11.10 7.86 1.67
C ARG A 44 10.02 7.07 2.38
N TRP A 45 8.91 6.91 1.67
CA TRP A 45 7.86 5.97 2.04
C TRP A 45 8.06 4.62 1.36
N TYR A 46 7.92 3.57 2.16
CA TYR A 46 7.91 2.19 1.74
C TYR A 46 6.53 1.59 1.97
N VAL A 47 6.07 0.79 1.02
CA VAL A 47 4.82 0.03 1.16
C VAL A 47 5.19 -1.44 1.23
N ASP A 48 4.79 -2.08 2.33
CA ASP A 48 4.94 -3.50 2.59
C ASP A 48 3.57 -4.15 2.76
N PHE A 49 3.53 -5.46 2.82
CA PHE A 49 2.29 -6.22 2.90
C PHE A 49 2.44 -7.43 3.80
N GLU A 50 1.46 -7.63 4.67
CA GLU A 50 1.40 -8.80 5.55
C GLU A 50 0.06 -9.53 5.38
N GLU A 51 0.11 -10.85 5.37
CA GLU A 51 -1.09 -11.69 5.41
C GLU A 51 -1.68 -11.63 6.83
N GLU A 52 -2.95 -11.24 6.95
CA GLU A 52 -3.63 -11.23 8.24
C GLU A 52 -3.94 -12.67 8.65
N ARG A 53 -3.17 -13.21 9.60
CA ARG A 53 -3.44 -14.53 10.18
C ARG A 53 -4.55 -14.39 11.22
N ARG A 54 -5.76 -14.76 10.85
CA ARG A 54 -6.85 -15.07 11.80
C ARG A 54 -6.88 -16.56 12.07
#